data_AF-A0A0R0MC95-F1
#
_entry.id   AF-A0A0R0MC95-F1
#
_cell.length_a   1.000
_cell.length_b   1.000
_cell.length_c   1.000
_cell.angle_alpha   90.00
_cell.angle_beta   90.00
_cell.angle_gamma   90.00
#
_symmetry.space_group_name_H-M   'P 1'
#
loop_
_entity.id
_entity.type
_entity.pdbx_description
1 polymer ?
#
loop_
_entity_poly.entity_id
_entity_poly.type
_entity_poly.pdbx_seq_one_letter_code
_entity_poly.pdbx_strand_id
1 'polypeptide(L)'
;MKRRVTKAQAVRLGLDLFGEVQVTRQDVYAWMLAVVGLDPASKRAFHYAQTYGVLNKIIQAKIDGTFDDLVASAKDSGRMIELANTTAVDLASNHLGLGDFGRAEPKRLDSKKLQPPRRSSEMVLQELEQRIAKRRARLNVSATMLRRLPKATPALSVMLADIGSPSPEALGGAFGVTATTARRWMQEDQAPLPVQLALFWLTRWGSSEIDAKAHNDAVAAGTEAIRLRSEVEALRAQLATVGRIADFGSANDPVPGASAVMATPGYPVPPLPAKHEVPIVITSLRRKPCSSSNRVKKRA
;
A
#
# COMPACT_ATOMS: atom_id res chain seq x y z
N MET A 1 17.28 -3.52 10.53
CA MET A 1 18.48 -2.73 10.14
C MET A 1 18.40 -2.45 8.65
N LYS A 2 18.16 -1.21 8.21
CA LYS A 2 18.19 -0.86 6.78
C LYS A 2 19.66 -0.75 6.35
N ARG A 3 20.15 -1.69 5.54
CA ARG A 3 21.49 -1.57 4.94
C ARG A 3 21.50 -0.31 4.08
N ARG A 4 22.46 0.60 4.32
CA ARG A 4 22.64 1.78 3.46
C ARG A 4 23.21 1.30 2.12
N VAL A 5 22.47 1.56 1.05
CA VAL A 5 22.90 1.29 -0.33
C VAL A 5 23.97 2.32 -0.70
N THR A 6 25.10 1.87 -1.26
CA THR A 6 26.16 2.78 -1.72
C THR A 6 25.73 3.49 -3.01
N LYS A 7 26.32 4.66 -3.32
CA LYS A 7 26.00 5.41 -4.56
C LYS A 7 26.22 4.57 -5.83
N ALA A 8 27.26 3.73 -5.86
CA ALA A 8 27.52 2.81 -6.96
C ALA A 8 26.43 1.74 -7.10
N GLN A 9 25.95 1.20 -5.97
CA GLN A 9 24.82 0.27 -5.97
C GLN A 9 23.52 0.98 -6.38
N ALA A 10 23.29 2.22 -5.97
CA ALA A 10 22.10 2.99 -6.37
C ALA A 10 22.02 3.19 -7.89
N VAL A 11 23.16 3.51 -8.53
CA VAL A 11 23.24 3.63 -9.99
C VAL A 11 23.03 2.27 -10.66
N ARG A 12 23.65 1.19 -10.14
CA ARG A 12 23.48 -0.16 -10.69
C ARG A 12 22.04 -0.69 -10.56
N LEU A 13 21.35 -0.35 -9.47
CA LEU A 13 19.98 -0.77 -9.19
C LEU A 13 18.94 0.00 -10.00
N GLY A 14 19.35 1.08 -10.69
CA GLY A 14 18.42 1.97 -11.38
C GLY A 14 17.36 2.51 -10.43
N LEU A 15 17.76 2.96 -9.23
CA LEU A 15 16.81 3.52 -8.27
C LEU A 15 16.11 4.73 -8.88
N ASP A 16 14.79 4.82 -8.71
CA ASP A 16 14.03 5.98 -9.14
C ASP A 16 14.29 7.21 -8.24
N LEU A 17 13.62 8.32 -8.55
CA LEU A 17 13.73 9.57 -7.77
C LEU A 17 13.28 9.40 -6.30
N PHE A 18 12.59 8.32 -5.96
CA PHE A 18 12.11 8.00 -4.62
C PHE A 18 13.00 6.97 -3.90
N GLY A 19 14.07 6.50 -4.55
CA GLY A 19 14.96 5.47 -4.01
C GLY A 19 14.37 4.07 -4.06
N GLU A 20 13.35 3.84 -4.89
CA GLU A 20 12.75 2.52 -5.11
C GLU A 20 13.43 1.79 -6.27
N VAL A 21 13.55 0.47 -6.16
CA VAL A 21 14.13 -0.37 -7.22
C VAL A 21 13.13 -0.48 -8.37
N GLN A 22 13.51 0.00 -9.55
CA GLN A 22 12.63 -0.11 -10.72
C GLN A 22 12.47 -1.57 -11.15
N VAL A 23 11.22 -2.02 -11.25
CA VAL A 23 10.85 -3.31 -11.83
C VAL A 23 10.00 -3.07 -13.06
N THR A 24 10.55 -3.43 -14.21
CA THR A 24 9.89 -3.30 -15.51
C THR A 24 9.04 -4.52 -15.82
N ARG A 25 8.14 -4.40 -16.81
CA ARG A 25 7.39 -5.53 -17.35
C ARG A 25 8.31 -6.62 -17.90
N GLN A 26 9.43 -6.22 -18.52
CA GLN A 26 10.45 -7.14 -19.03
C GLN A 26 11.11 -7.93 -17.91
N ASP A 27 11.35 -7.33 -16.74
CA ASP A 27 11.91 -8.04 -15.59
C ASP A 27 10.98 -9.16 -15.10
N VAL A 28 9.67 -8.89 -15.07
CA VAL A 28 8.66 -9.90 -14.71
C VAL A 28 8.63 -11.02 -15.74
N TYR A 29 8.75 -10.70 -17.03
CA TYR A 29 8.73 -11.70 -18.11
C TYR A 29 9.98 -12.57 -18.09
N ALA A 30 11.15 -11.96 -17.92
CA ALA A 30 12.41 -12.65 -17.77
C ALA A 30 12.37 -13.60 -16.55
N TRP A 31 11.79 -13.15 -15.42
CA TRP A 31 11.59 -13.99 -14.25
C TRP A 31 10.66 -15.17 -14.50
N MET A 32 9.52 -14.95 -15.16
CA MET A 32 8.55 -16.02 -15.45
C MET A 32 9.15 -17.10 -16.36
N LEU A 33 9.93 -16.68 -17.36
CA LEU A 33 10.58 -17.60 -18.29
C LEU A 33 11.73 -18.35 -17.61
N ALA A 34 12.62 -17.65 -16.91
CA ALA A 34 13.84 -18.27 -16.36
C ALA A 34 13.56 -19.13 -15.11
N VAL A 35 12.77 -18.60 -14.17
CA VAL A 35 12.60 -19.21 -12.85
C VAL A 35 11.41 -20.16 -12.80
N VAL A 36 10.32 -19.80 -13.48
CA VAL A 36 9.06 -20.56 -13.43
C VAL A 36 8.89 -21.47 -14.64
N GLY A 37 9.56 -21.16 -15.76
CA GLY A 37 9.31 -21.85 -17.04
C GLY A 37 7.90 -21.60 -17.58
N LEU A 38 7.27 -20.47 -17.20
CA LEU A 38 5.90 -20.14 -17.56
C LEU A 38 5.87 -19.05 -18.62
N ASP A 39 5.03 -19.25 -19.64
CA ASP A 39 4.81 -18.24 -20.67
C ASP A 39 4.14 -16.99 -20.09
N PRO A 40 4.78 -15.81 -20.15
CA PRO A 40 4.21 -14.57 -19.63
C PRO A 40 2.95 -14.10 -20.35
N ALA A 41 2.69 -14.57 -21.58
CA ALA A 41 1.44 -14.30 -22.30
C ALA A 41 0.25 -15.14 -21.78
N SER A 42 0.50 -16.17 -20.96
CA SER A 42 -0.55 -17.03 -20.41
C SER A 42 -1.38 -16.29 -19.36
N LYS A 43 -2.71 -16.52 -19.36
CA LYS A 43 -3.61 -16.05 -18.29
C LYS A 43 -3.17 -16.49 -16.89
N ARG A 44 -2.47 -17.64 -16.79
CA ARG A 44 -1.94 -18.15 -15.52
C ARG A 44 -0.79 -17.31 -14.98
N ALA A 45 -0.01 -16.66 -15.85
CA ALA A 45 1.16 -15.89 -15.43
C ALA A 45 0.79 -14.69 -14.57
N PHE A 46 -0.31 -13.98 -14.90
CA PHE A 46 -0.80 -12.87 -14.10
C PHE A 46 -1.22 -13.32 -12.69
N HIS A 47 -2.03 -14.38 -12.59
CA HIS A 47 -2.46 -14.90 -11.30
C HIS A 47 -1.27 -15.43 -10.49
N TYR A 48 -0.32 -16.10 -11.14
CA TYR A 48 0.90 -16.57 -10.49
C TYR A 48 1.73 -15.40 -9.94
N ALA A 49 1.94 -14.35 -10.74
CA ALA A 49 2.69 -13.16 -10.32
C ALA A 49 2.13 -12.55 -9.04
N GLN A 50 0.79 -12.43 -8.98
CA GLN A 50 0.08 -11.85 -7.85
C GLN A 50 0.10 -12.76 -6.62
N THR A 51 -0.25 -14.04 -6.78
CA THR A 51 -0.35 -14.98 -5.65
C THR A 51 1.01 -15.25 -5.01
N TYR A 52 2.06 -15.35 -5.80
CA TYR A 52 3.40 -15.70 -5.29
C TYR A 52 4.30 -14.49 -5.04
N GLY A 53 3.75 -13.28 -5.14
CA GLY A 53 4.48 -12.03 -4.85
C GLY A 53 5.74 -11.87 -5.69
N VAL A 54 5.67 -12.19 -6.99
CA VAL A 54 6.85 -12.22 -7.88
C VAL A 54 7.57 -10.88 -7.92
N LEU A 55 6.84 -9.75 -7.87
CA LEU A 55 7.41 -8.41 -7.84
C LEU A 55 8.40 -8.24 -6.66
N ASN A 56 8.02 -8.67 -5.46
CA ASN A 56 8.86 -8.55 -4.28
C ASN A 56 10.12 -9.43 -4.38
N LYS A 57 10.00 -10.60 -5.02
CA LYS A 57 11.15 -11.48 -5.27
C LYS A 57 12.13 -10.87 -6.27
N ILE A 58 11.62 -10.23 -7.32
CA ILE A 58 12.45 -9.50 -8.28
C ILE A 58 13.17 -8.33 -7.60
N ILE A 59 12.46 -7.53 -6.80
CA ILE A 59 13.05 -6.43 -6.03
C ILE A 59 14.19 -6.95 -5.15
N GLN A 60 13.93 -8.03 -4.41
CA GLN A 60 14.92 -8.63 -3.52
C GLN A 60 16.13 -9.15 -4.30
N ALA A 61 15.92 -9.89 -5.39
CA ALA A 61 17.00 -10.40 -6.24
C ALA A 61 17.83 -9.27 -6.87
N LYS A 62 17.20 -8.13 -7.24
CA LYS A 62 17.92 -6.95 -7.73
C LYS A 62 18.77 -6.34 -6.62
N ILE A 63 18.22 -6.14 -5.41
CA ILE A 63 18.96 -5.64 -4.24
C ILE A 63 20.16 -6.54 -3.92
N ASP A 64 19.98 -7.85 -4.01
CA ASP A 64 21.02 -8.84 -3.74
C ASP A 64 22.03 -8.95 -4.91
N GLY A 65 21.75 -8.34 -6.06
CA GLY A 65 22.58 -8.37 -7.25
C GLY A 65 22.57 -9.71 -8.01
N THR A 66 21.67 -10.63 -7.64
CA THR A 66 21.55 -11.97 -8.24
C THR A 66 20.53 -12.05 -9.37
N PHE A 67 19.76 -10.98 -9.59
CA PHE A 67 18.69 -10.97 -10.59
C PHE A 67 19.20 -11.29 -11.99
N ASP A 68 20.28 -10.63 -12.44
CA ASP A 68 20.80 -10.82 -13.80
C ASP A 68 21.28 -12.26 -14.04
N ASP A 69 21.90 -12.89 -13.05
CA ASP A 69 22.34 -14.29 -13.13
C ASP A 69 21.15 -15.25 -13.22
N LEU A 70 20.09 -14.98 -12.45
CA LEU A 70 18.87 -15.79 -12.46
C LEU A 70 18.14 -15.73 -13.79
N VAL A 71 18.18 -14.60 -14.49
CA VAL A 71 17.43 -14.40 -15.74
C VAL A 71 18.29 -14.51 -17.01
N ALA A 72 19.60 -14.74 -16.89
CA ALA A 72 20.54 -14.81 -18.01
C ALA A 72 20.05 -15.81 -19.08
N SER A 73 19.61 -17.01 -18.66
CA SER A 73 19.10 -18.04 -19.57
C SER A 73 17.84 -17.63 -20.34
N ALA A 74 16.99 -16.76 -19.77
CA ALA A 74 15.78 -16.28 -20.45
C ALA A 74 16.05 -15.07 -21.34
N LYS A 75 17.02 -14.20 -20.99
CA LYS A 75 17.38 -13.04 -21.82
C LYS A 75 17.84 -13.46 -23.22
N ASP A 76 18.56 -14.59 -23.31
CA ASP A 76 19.04 -15.14 -24.58
C ASP A 76 17.97 -15.96 -25.31
N SER A 77 16.80 -16.18 -24.70
CA SER A 77 15.72 -16.91 -25.36
C SER A 77 15.11 -16.05 -26.49
N GLY A 78 14.96 -16.63 -27.68
CA GLY A 78 14.30 -15.96 -28.81
C GLY A 78 12.89 -15.47 -28.48
N ARG A 79 12.24 -16.09 -27.48
CA ARG A 79 10.93 -15.68 -26.96
C ARG A 79 10.95 -14.32 -26.24
N MET A 80 12.03 -13.97 -25.53
CA MET A 80 12.17 -12.64 -24.93
C MET A 80 12.34 -11.57 -25.99
N ILE A 81 13.07 -11.87 -27.07
CA ILE A 81 13.24 -10.95 -28.22
C ILE A 81 11.88 -10.72 -28.90
N GLU A 82 11.11 -11.78 -29.13
CA GLU A 82 9.76 -11.70 -29.69
C GLU A 82 8.84 -10.84 -28.83
N LEU A 83 8.77 -11.09 -27.51
CA LEU A 83 7.96 -10.32 -26.57
C LEU A 83 8.39 -8.85 -26.49
N ALA A 84 9.70 -8.57 -26.50
CA ALA A 84 10.22 -7.20 -26.50
C ALA A 84 9.75 -6.43 -27.75
N ASN A 85 9.77 -7.08 -28.92
CA ASN A 85 9.28 -6.52 -30.17
C ASN A 85 7.76 -6.31 -30.15
N THR A 86 6.97 -7.26 -29.63
CA THR A 86 5.51 -7.09 -29.48
C THR A 86 5.19 -5.92 -28.54
N THR A 87 5.92 -5.78 -27.44
CA THR A 87 5.67 -4.71 -26.45
C THR A 87 5.99 -3.33 -27.03
N ALA A 88 7.03 -3.22 -27.87
CA ALA A 88 7.38 -1.97 -28.55
C ALA A 88 6.29 -1.54 -29.55
N VAL A 89 5.70 -2.49 -30.27
CA VAL A 89 4.58 -2.24 -31.20
C VAL A 89 3.29 -1.89 -30.44
N ASP A 90 3.02 -2.57 -29.33
CA ASP A 90 1.87 -2.27 -28.46
C ASP A 90 2.00 -0.90 -27.77
N LEU A 91 3.21 -0.46 -27.39
CA LEU A 91 3.43 0.87 -26.80
C LEU A 91 3.22 2.00 -27.81
N ALA A 92 3.55 1.77 -29.08
CA ALA A 92 3.23 2.73 -30.15
C ALA A 92 1.73 2.80 -30.45
N SER A 93 0.98 1.73 -30.15
CA SER A 93 -0.46 1.59 -30.44
C SER A 93 -1.36 1.96 -29.25
N ASN A 94 -0.81 2.15 -28.05
CA ASN A 94 -1.56 2.41 -26.82
C ASN A 94 -1.35 3.85 -26.30
N HIS A 95 -1.65 4.85 -27.12
CA HIS A 95 -1.99 6.18 -26.61
C HIS A 95 -3.46 6.13 -26.14
N LEU A 96 -3.69 6.06 -24.82
CA LEU A 96 -5.01 6.10 -24.13
C LEU A 96 -5.72 4.77 -23.77
N GLY A 97 -4.98 3.70 -23.51
CA GLY A 97 -5.20 2.84 -22.32
C GLY A 97 -6.60 2.26 -22.02
N LEU A 98 -7.39 1.90 -23.03
CA LEU A 98 -8.52 0.96 -22.93
C LEU A 98 -8.58 0.12 -24.21
N GLY A 99 -7.42 -0.45 -24.58
CA GLY A 99 -7.29 -1.40 -25.66
C GLY A 99 -8.12 -2.64 -25.37
N ASP A 100 -9.08 -2.87 -26.26
CA ASP A 100 -9.96 -4.02 -26.35
C ASP A 100 -9.16 -5.32 -26.28
N PHE A 101 -9.03 -5.89 -25.08
CA PHE A 101 -8.61 -7.29 -24.93
C PHE A 101 -9.66 -8.12 -25.62
N GLY A 102 -9.41 -8.43 -26.90
CA GLY A 102 -10.29 -9.20 -27.75
C GLY A 102 -10.94 -10.31 -26.94
N ARG A 103 -12.26 -10.21 -26.78
CA ARG A 103 -13.09 -11.26 -26.23
C ARG A 103 -12.94 -12.47 -27.15
N ALA A 104 -11.89 -13.25 -26.93
CA ALA A 104 -11.96 -14.67 -27.20
C ALA A 104 -13.13 -15.15 -26.35
N GLU A 105 -14.30 -15.32 -26.98
CA GLU A 105 -15.46 -15.92 -26.35
C GLU A 105 -14.95 -17.16 -25.63
N PRO A 106 -15.03 -17.23 -24.29
CA PRO A 106 -14.65 -18.43 -23.60
C PRO A 106 -15.55 -19.52 -24.19
N LYS A 107 -14.94 -20.53 -24.82
CA LYS A 107 -15.64 -21.76 -25.23
C LYS A 107 -16.49 -22.15 -24.04
N ARG A 108 -17.81 -22.01 -24.17
CA ARG A 108 -18.77 -22.36 -23.12
C ARG A 108 -18.53 -23.83 -22.82
N LEU A 109 -17.79 -24.10 -21.75
CA LEU A 109 -17.82 -25.40 -21.10
C LEU A 109 -19.29 -25.66 -20.79
N ASP A 110 -19.83 -26.77 -21.27
CA ASP A 110 -21.22 -27.18 -21.09
C ASP A 110 -21.61 -27.06 -19.61
N SER A 111 -22.27 -25.94 -19.28
CA SER A 111 -22.63 -25.54 -17.93
C SER A 111 -23.79 -26.38 -17.36
N LYS A 112 -24.17 -27.46 -18.03
CA LYS A 112 -25.29 -28.32 -17.67
C LYS A 112 -25.03 -29.21 -16.44
N LYS A 113 -23.83 -29.25 -15.85
CA LYS A 113 -23.52 -30.18 -14.74
C LYS A 113 -22.89 -29.60 -13.47
N LEU A 114 -22.68 -28.29 -13.38
CA LEU A 114 -22.18 -27.65 -12.15
C LEU A 114 -23.16 -26.54 -11.74
N GLN A 115 -24.28 -26.93 -11.13
CA GLN A 115 -25.01 -25.97 -10.31
C GLN A 115 -24.11 -25.65 -9.11
N PRO A 116 -23.65 -24.39 -8.93
CA PRO A 116 -22.99 -24.03 -7.71
C PRO A 116 -23.93 -24.35 -6.54
N PRO A 117 -23.42 -24.82 -5.39
CA PRO A 117 -24.26 -25.09 -4.24
C PRO A 117 -25.15 -23.88 -3.99
N ARG A 118 -26.46 -24.11 -3.90
CA ARG A 118 -27.43 -23.04 -3.68
C ARG A 118 -27.04 -22.34 -2.39
N ARG A 119 -26.45 -21.15 -2.52
CA ARG A 119 -26.21 -20.24 -1.41
C ARG A 119 -27.56 -20.00 -0.73
N SER A 120 -27.61 -20.12 0.59
CA SER A 120 -28.82 -19.77 1.32
C SER A 120 -29.18 -18.32 1.01
N SER A 121 -30.47 -18.03 0.85
CA SER A 121 -30.97 -16.67 0.59
C SER A 121 -30.47 -15.67 1.64
N GLU A 122 -30.32 -16.11 2.88
CA GLU A 122 -29.79 -15.35 4.00
C GLU A 122 -28.33 -14.92 3.78
N MET A 123 -27.48 -15.82 3.28
CA MET A 123 -26.07 -15.48 3.01
C MET A 123 -25.95 -14.45 1.88
N VAL A 124 -26.82 -14.51 0.88
CA VAL A 124 -26.85 -13.52 -0.21
C VAL A 124 -27.25 -12.14 0.31
N LEU A 125 -28.22 -12.07 1.23
CA LEU A 125 -28.62 -10.81 1.88
C LEU A 125 -27.48 -10.23 2.74
N GLN A 126 -26.82 -11.06 3.54
CA GLN A 126 -25.66 -10.64 4.34
C GLN A 126 -24.51 -10.11 3.45
N GLU A 127 -24.21 -10.78 2.34
CA GLU A 127 -23.19 -10.31 1.40
C GLU A 127 -23.57 -8.96 0.77
N LEU A 128 -24.84 -8.77 0.41
CA LEU A 128 -25.33 -7.51 -0.15
C LEU A 128 -25.25 -6.37 0.87
N GLU A 129 -25.65 -6.61 2.12
CA GLU A 129 -25.52 -5.65 3.22
C GLU A 129 -24.06 -5.28 3.47
N GLN A 130 -23.15 -6.26 3.50
CA GLN A 130 -21.71 -6.02 3.62
C GLN A 130 -21.18 -5.17 2.46
N ARG A 131 -21.63 -5.41 1.22
CA ARG A 131 -21.24 -4.60 0.06
C ARG A 131 -21.77 -3.16 0.16
N ILE A 132 -23.01 -2.97 0.60
CA ILE A 132 -23.60 -1.64 0.82
C ILE A 132 -22.85 -0.91 1.94
N ALA A 133 -22.62 -1.58 3.06
CA ALA A 133 -21.87 -1.03 4.20
C ALA A 133 -20.45 -0.62 3.79
N LYS A 134 -19.74 -1.48 3.04
CA LYS A 134 -18.41 -1.19 2.50
C LYS A 134 -18.44 0.00 1.54
N ARG A 135 -19.46 0.12 0.69
CA ARG A 135 -19.63 1.28 -0.21
C ARG A 135 -19.90 2.56 0.57
N ARG A 136 -20.77 2.52 1.58
CA ARG A 136 -21.04 3.65 2.49
C ARG A 136 -19.78 4.08 3.23
N ALA A 137 -19.01 3.13 3.76
CA ALA A 137 -17.72 3.42 4.41
C ALA A 137 -16.75 4.13 3.46
N ARG A 138 -16.62 3.66 2.20
CA ARG A 138 -15.79 4.33 1.18
C ARG A 138 -16.26 5.76 0.87
N LEU A 139 -17.56 5.98 0.69
CA LEU A 139 -18.12 7.31 0.42
C LEU A 139 -17.93 8.24 1.62
N ASN A 140 -18.12 7.74 2.84
CA ASN A 140 -17.91 8.51 4.07
C ASN A 140 -16.44 8.91 4.25
N VAL A 141 -15.48 8.06 3.85
CA VAL A 141 -14.05 8.41 3.86
C VAL A 141 -13.76 9.60 2.93
N SER A 142 -14.34 9.60 1.72
CA SER A 142 -14.14 10.73 0.78
C SER A 142 -14.77 12.03 1.29
N ALA A 143 -16.00 11.97 1.80
CA ALA A 143 -16.68 13.14 2.36
C ALA A 143 -16.00 13.68 3.63
N THR A 144 -15.39 12.81 4.45
CA THR A 144 -14.62 13.26 5.63
C THR A 144 -13.31 13.95 5.26
N MET A 145 -12.67 13.61 4.13
CA MET A 145 -11.47 14.31 3.70
C MET A 145 -11.74 15.77 3.33
N LEU A 146 -12.84 16.06 2.63
CA LEU A 146 -13.21 17.44 2.28
C LEU A 146 -13.59 18.29 3.49
N ARG A 147 -14.17 17.68 4.54
CA ARG A 147 -14.50 18.37 5.81
C ARG A 147 -13.28 18.79 6.62
N ARG A 148 -12.08 18.37 6.22
CA ARG A 148 -10.81 18.72 6.88
C ARG A 148 -10.12 19.94 6.28
N LEU A 149 -10.70 20.57 5.27
CA LEU A 149 -10.16 21.82 4.76
C LEU A 149 -10.28 22.92 5.82
N PRO A 150 -9.22 23.74 6.01
CA PRO A 150 -9.28 24.86 6.92
C PRO A 150 -10.42 25.79 6.49
N LYS A 151 -11.31 26.12 7.44
CA LYS A 151 -12.49 26.94 7.18
C LYS A 151 -12.16 28.43 7.05
N ALA A 152 -11.05 28.85 7.64
CA ALA A 152 -10.57 30.22 7.59
C ALA A 152 -9.07 30.18 7.25
N THR A 153 -8.70 30.87 6.18
CA THR A 153 -7.31 31.12 5.82
C THR A 153 -6.90 32.50 6.36
N PRO A 154 -5.67 32.67 6.88
CA PRO A 154 -5.13 33.98 7.18
C PRO A 154 -5.06 34.85 5.92
N ALA A 155 -4.87 36.16 6.10
CA ALA A 155 -4.60 37.08 4.98
C ALA A 155 -3.36 36.63 4.19
N LEU A 156 -3.34 36.91 2.88
CA LEU A 156 -2.27 36.44 1.98
C LEU A 156 -0.90 36.98 2.43
N SER A 157 -0.83 38.24 2.83
CA SER A 157 0.35 38.93 3.37
C SER A 157 0.95 38.22 4.57
N VAL A 158 0.11 37.72 5.49
CA VAL A 158 0.52 36.96 6.67
C VAL A 158 1.08 35.60 6.28
N MET A 159 0.43 34.90 5.35
CA MET A 159 0.93 33.61 4.83
C MET A 159 2.26 33.79 4.09
N LEU A 160 2.37 34.82 3.24
CA LEU A 160 3.59 35.13 2.50
C LEU A 160 4.75 35.48 3.42
N ALA A 161 4.50 36.25 4.49
CA ALA A 161 5.52 36.58 5.48
C ALA A 161 6.06 35.33 6.21
N ASP A 162 5.20 34.34 6.47
CA ASP A 162 5.59 33.08 7.13
C ASP A 162 6.51 32.21 6.25
N ILE A 163 6.26 32.18 4.94
CA ILE A 163 7.05 31.41 3.96
C ILE A 163 8.29 32.17 3.43
N GLY A 164 8.59 33.36 3.96
CA GLY A 164 9.79 34.12 3.60
C GLY A 164 9.62 35.17 2.49
N SER A 165 8.39 35.64 2.26
CA SER A 165 8.04 36.73 1.33
C SER A 165 8.59 36.53 -0.10
N PRO A 166 8.18 35.46 -0.79
CA PRO A 166 8.67 35.14 -2.13
C PRO A 166 8.37 36.27 -3.13
N SER A 167 9.23 36.42 -4.16
CA SER A 167 8.98 37.39 -5.22
C SER A 167 7.73 37.03 -6.02
N PRO A 168 7.04 38.01 -6.64
CA PRO A 168 5.86 37.74 -7.47
C PRO A 168 6.16 36.80 -8.66
N GLU A 169 7.40 36.79 -9.15
CA GLU A 169 7.84 35.91 -10.22
C GLU A 169 7.95 34.45 -9.76
N ALA A 170 8.51 34.23 -8.56
CA ALA A 170 8.57 32.90 -7.96
C ALA A 170 7.17 32.36 -7.65
N LEU A 171 6.29 33.22 -7.13
CA LEU A 171 4.89 32.86 -6.88
C LEU A 171 4.16 32.53 -8.18
N GLY A 172 4.34 33.35 -9.22
CA GLY A 172 3.75 33.10 -10.55
C GLY A 172 4.24 31.79 -11.16
N GLY A 173 5.55 31.54 -11.12
CA GLY A 173 6.15 30.30 -11.62
C GLY A 173 5.65 29.05 -10.90
N ALA A 174 5.48 29.10 -9.58
CA ALA A 174 4.98 27.97 -8.78
C ALA A 174 3.53 27.60 -9.10
N PHE A 175 2.67 28.60 -9.39
CA PHE A 175 1.24 28.40 -9.65
C PHE A 175 0.85 28.40 -11.13
N GLY A 176 1.82 28.55 -12.04
CA GLY A 176 1.55 28.61 -13.48
C GLY A 176 0.78 29.86 -13.91
N VAL A 177 0.96 30.98 -13.20
CA VAL A 177 0.33 32.28 -13.53
C VAL A 177 1.40 33.33 -13.83
N THR A 178 1.02 34.41 -14.52
CA THR A 178 1.94 35.50 -14.82
C THR A 178 2.31 36.28 -13.54
N ALA A 179 3.51 36.87 -13.50
CA ALA A 179 3.95 37.69 -12.38
C ALA A 179 3.03 38.89 -12.13
N THR A 180 2.37 39.42 -13.16
CA THR A 180 1.37 40.49 -13.05
C THR A 180 0.15 40.05 -12.23
N THR A 181 -0.35 38.84 -12.48
CA THR A 181 -1.47 38.26 -11.70
C THR A 181 -1.05 38.04 -10.24
N ALA A 182 0.15 37.52 -10.01
CA ALA A 182 0.68 37.35 -8.65
C ALA A 182 0.83 38.69 -7.91
N ARG A 183 1.36 39.74 -8.56
CA ARG A 183 1.43 41.10 -7.98
C ARG A 183 0.05 41.63 -7.61
N ARG A 184 -0.94 41.43 -8.48
CA ARG A 184 -2.33 41.83 -8.21
C ARG A 184 -2.85 41.17 -6.94
N TRP A 185 -2.66 39.86 -6.77
CA TRP A 185 -3.06 39.16 -5.54
C TRP A 185 -2.38 39.71 -4.30
N MET A 186 -1.09 40.03 -4.38
CA MET A 186 -0.33 40.62 -3.28
C MET A 186 -0.80 42.03 -2.91
N GLN A 187 -1.21 42.83 -3.91
CA GLN A 187 -1.75 44.18 -3.69
C GLN A 187 -3.16 44.15 -3.09
N GLU A 188 -4.01 43.23 -3.56
CA GLU A 188 -5.38 43.05 -3.08
C GLU A 188 -5.47 42.25 -1.76
N ASP A 189 -4.34 41.70 -1.29
CA ASP A 189 -4.23 40.76 -0.17
C ASP A 189 -5.17 39.54 -0.29
N GLN A 190 -5.51 39.17 -1.53
CA GLN A 190 -6.41 38.08 -1.87
C GLN A 190 -5.93 37.31 -3.10
N ALA A 191 -5.91 35.98 -2.98
CA ALA A 191 -5.72 35.05 -4.09
C ALA A 191 -6.95 34.14 -4.24
N PRO A 192 -7.12 33.43 -5.37
CA PRO A 192 -8.13 32.39 -5.50
C PRO A 192 -8.01 31.33 -4.39
N LEU A 193 -9.13 30.80 -3.92
CA LEU A 193 -9.16 29.86 -2.78
C LEU A 193 -8.20 28.67 -2.93
N PRO A 194 -8.06 28.00 -4.10
CA PRO A 194 -7.09 26.92 -4.25
C PRO A 194 -5.64 27.35 -4.00
N VAL A 195 -5.28 28.58 -4.39
CA VAL A 195 -3.94 29.15 -4.16
C VAL A 195 -3.74 29.45 -2.68
N GLN A 196 -4.73 30.05 -2.02
CA GLN A 196 -4.68 30.31 -0.58
C GLN A 196 -4.52 29.02 0.22
N LEU A 197 -5.28 27.97 -0.14
CA LEU A 197 -5.18 26.66 0.52
C LEU A 197 -3.81 26.02 0.31
N ALA A 198 -3.26 26.10 -0.91
CA ALA A 198 -1.92 25.58 -1.19
C ALA A 198 -0.85 26.33 -0.38
N LEU A 199 -0.91 27.66 -0.33
CA LEU A 199 0.01 28.47 0.48
C LEU A 199 -0.15 28.17 1.98
N PHE A 200 -1.39 28.04 2.47
CA PHE A 200 -1.65 27.69 3.87
C PHE A 200 -0.93 26.41 4.29
N TRP A 201 -0.98 25.35 3.47
CA TRP A 201 -0.30 24.09 3.80
C TRP A 201 1.24 24.19 3.81
N LEU A 202 1.83 25.21 3.17
CA LEU A 202 3.26 25.48 3.22
C LEU A 202 3.69 26.30 4.45
N THR A 203 2.74 26.93 5.15
CA THR A 203 3.03 27.70 6.36
C THR A 203 3.29 26.80 7.58
N ARG A 204 3.84 27.39 8.64
CA ARG A 204 3.97 26.75 9.95
C ARG A 204 2.63 26.31 10.54
N TRP A 205 1.54 27.04 10.29
CA TRP A 205 0.20 26.67 10.77
C TRP A 205 -0.31 25.40 10.08
N GLY A 206 -0.23 25.36 8.74
CA GLY A 206 -0.62 24.17 7.96
C GLY A 206 0.23 22.95 8.34
N SER A 207 1.54 23.13 8.50
CA SER A 207 2.44 22.07 8.97
C SER A 207 2.04 21.55 10.36
N SER A 208 1.72 22.46 11.30
CA SER A 208 1.27 22.10 12.65
C SER A 208 -0.06 21.33 12.65
N GLU A 209 -1.00 21.63 11.73
CA GLU A 209 -2.25 20.87 11.60
C GLU A 209 -1.99 19.44 11.11
N ILE A 210 -1.09 19.28 10.13
CA ILE A 210 -0.69 17.96 9.62
C ILE A 210 -0.05 17.14 10.74
N ASP A 211 0.87 17.73 11.51
CA ASP A 211 1.56 17.06 12.62
C ASP A 211 0.58 16.66 13.73
N ALA A 212 -0.31 17.56 14.14
CA ALA A 212 -1.32 17.28 15.15
C ALA A 212 -2.24 16.14 14.70
N LYS A 213 -2.63 16.14 13.42
CA LYS A 213 -3.43 15.08 12.83
C LYS A 213 -2.70 13.74 12.79
N ALA A 214 -1.46 13.73 12.31
CA ALA A 214 -0.65 12.51 12.24
C ALA A 214 -0.46 11.90 13.64
N HIS A 215 -0.26 12.74 14.66
CA HIS A 215 -0.20 12.31 16.05
C HIS A 215 -1.53 11.67 16.50
N ASN A 216 -2.66 12.32 16.27
CA ASN A 216 -3.97 11.79 16.64
C ASN A 216 -4.29 10.47 15.93
N ASP A 217 -3.99 10.38 14.63
CA ASP A 217 -4.18 9.16 13.85
C ASP A 217 -3.29 8.02 14.39
N ALA A 218 -2.05 8.31 14.78
CA ALA A 218 -1.15 7.34 15.38
C ALA A 218 -1.63 6.86 16.77
N VAL A 219 -2.13 7.78 17.61
CA VAL A 219 -2.71 7.45 18.91
C VAL A 219 -3.95 6.56 18.74
N ALA A 220 -4.87 6.94 17.84
CA ALA A 220 -6.07 6.16 17.55
C ALA A 220 -5.74 4.73 17.05
N ALA A 221 -4.78 4.62 16.14
CA ALA A 221 -4.31 3.32 15.66
C ALA A 221 -3.66 2.48 16.78
N GLY A 222 -2.88 3.13 17.66
CA GLY A 222 -2.27 2.48 18.82
C GLY A 222 -3.31 1.94 19.81
N THR A 223 -4.33 2.75 20.14
CA THR A 223 -5.42 2.32 21.03
C THR A 223 -6.21 1.17 20.45
N GLU A 224 -6.49 1.21 19.14
CA GLU A 224 -7.21 0.13 18.46
C GLU A 224 -6.40 -1.17 18.46
N ALA A 225 -5.10 -1.10 18.19
CA ALA A 225 -4.23 -2.27 18.23
C ALA A 225 -4.17 -2.91 19.64
N ILE A 226 -4.14 -2.10 20.70
CA ILE A 226 -4.18 -2.59 22.09
C ILE A 226 -5.51 -3.29 22.36
N ARG A 227 -6.62 -2.67 21.97
CA ARG A 227 -7.96 -3.25 22.12
C ARG A 227 -8.07 -4.60 21.42
N LEU A 228 -7.70 -4.68 20.15
CA LEU A 228 -7.78 -5.93 19.39
C LEU A 228 -6.90 -7.03 20.00
N ARG A 229 -5.72 -6.69 20.54
CA ARG A 229 -4.88 -7.65 21.27
C ARG A 229 -5.57 -8.17 22.52
N SER A 230 -6.17 -7.28 23.32
CA SER A 230 -6.89 -7.67 24.51
C SER A 230 -8.10 -8.56 24.20
N GLU A 231 -8.82 -8.29 23.10
CA GLU A 231 -9.94 -9.11 22.64
C GLU A 231 -9.45 -10.50 22.17
N VAL A 232 -8.35 -10.56 21.42
CA VAL A 232 -7.73 -11.83 21.00
C VAL A 232 -7.28 -12.67 22.21
N GLU A 233 -6.67 -12.04 23.21
CA GLU A 233 -6.25 -12.71 24.44
C GLU A 233 -7.46 -13.21 25.24
N ALA A 234 -8.51 -12.40 25.38
CA ALA A 234 -9.74 -12.79 26.04
C ALA A 234 -10.42 -13.98 25.34
N LEU A 235 -10.53 -13.95 24.01
CA LEU A 235 -11.11 -15.06 23.23
C LEU A 235 -10.29 -16.34 23.36
N ARG A 236 -8.96 -16.23 23.36
CA ARG A 236 -8.07 -17.39 23.60
C ARG A 236 -8.26 -17.97 24.99
N ALA A 237 -8.41 -17.14 26.02
CA ALA A 237 -8.68 -17.59 27.39
C ALA A 237 -10.06 -18.28 27.51
N GLN A 238 -11.07 -17.77 26.81
CA GLN A 238 -12.38 -18.41 26.73
C GLN A 238 -12.30 -19.77 26.03
N LEU A 239 -11.63 -19.86 24.88
CA LEU A 239 -11.41 -21.14 24.19
C LEU A 239 -10.63 -22.14 25.05
N ALA A 240 -9.61 -21.70 25.78
CA ALA A 240 -8.88 -22.56 26.71
C ALA A 240 -9.76 -23.05 27.87
N THR A 241 -10.75 -22.26 28.31
CA THR A 241 -11.70 -22.67 29.34
C THR A 241 -12.72 -23.66 28.80
N VAL A 242 -13.29 -23.39 27.62
CA VAL A 242 -14.19 -24.32 26.93
C VAL A 242 -13.44 -25.63 26.65
N GLY A 243 -12.20 -25.58 26.18
CA GLY A 243 -11.38 -26.77 25.95
C GLY A 243 -11.05 -27.57 27.21
N ARG A 244 -11.06 -26.96 28.40
CA ARG A 244 -10.92 -27.67 29.68
C ARG A 244 -12.22 -28.34 30.14
N ILE A 245 -13.36 -27.71 29.86
CA ILE A 245 -14.69 -28.26 30.19
C ILE A 245 -15.07 -29.35 29.18
N ALA A 246 -14.66 -29.16 27.93
CA ALA A 246 -14.92 -30.05 26.83
C ALA A 246 -13.94 -31.23 26.85
N ASP A 247 -14.22 -32.18 27.74
CA ASP A 247 -13.99 -33.61 27.47
C ASP A 247 -15.19 -34.19 26.68
N PHE A 248 -15.89 -33.33 25.93
CA PHE A 248 -16.85 -33.75 24.93
C PHE A 248 -16.00 -34.31 23.80
N GLY A 249 -15.84 -35.64 23.75
CA GLY A 249 -15.37 -36.30 22.53
C GLY A 249 -16.04 -35.61 21.35
N SER A 250 -15.25 -35.13 20.39
CA SER A 250 -15.77 -34.30 19.31
C SER A 250 -16.99 -35.00 18.70
N ALA A 251 -17.98 -34.26 18.21
CA ALA A 251 -19.13 -34.91 17.55
C ALA A 251 -18.71 -35.79 16.34
N ASN A 252 -17.44 -35.69 15.91
CA ASN A 252 -16.77 -36.50 14.91
C ASN A 252 -15.65 -37.41 15.48
N ASP A 253 -15.47 -37.51 16.80
CA ASP A 253 -14.53 -38.46 17.37
C ASP A 253 -15.07 -39.85 17.05
N PRO A 254 -14.24 -40.73 16.45
CA PRO A 254 -14.69 -42.06 16.10
C PRO A 254 -15.19 -42.73 17.38
N VAL A 255 -16.45 -43.17 17.36
CA VAL A 255 -17.06 -43.94 18.45
C VAL A 255 -16.05 -44.99 18.91
N PRO A 256 -15.76 -45.12 20.21
CA PRO A 256 -14.85 -46.14 20.72
C PRO A 256 -15.26 -47.51 20.18
N GLY A 257 -14.48 -48.05 19.23
CA GLY A 257 -14.79 -49.29 18.50
C GLY A 257 -14.88 -49.16 16.97
N ALA A 258 -14.95 -47.96 16.40
CA ALA A 258 -14.85 -47.75 14.95
C ALA A 258 -13.37 -47.84 14.51
N SER A 259 -12.95 -49.03 14.04
CA SER A 259 -11.60 -49.25 13.54
C SER A 259 -11.26 -48.28 12.41
N ALA A 260 -10.15 -47.56 12.57
CA ALA A 260 -9.54 -46.70 11.57
C ALA A 260 -9.02 -47.55 10.39
N VAL A 261 -9.93 -47.95 9.51
CA VAL A 261 -9.58 -48.55 8.22
C VAL A 261 -9.30 -47.38 7.26
N MET A 262 -8.08 -47.36 6.71
CA MET A 262 -7.54 -46.41 5.72
C MET A 262 -6.68 -45.27 6.29
N ALA A 263 -5.48 -45.66 6.73
CA ALA A 263 -4.32 -44.79 6.71
C ALA A 263 -4.11 -44.23 5.29
N THR A 264 -4.29 -42.94 5.12
CA THR A 264 -3.88 -42.20 3.91
C THR A 264 -2.35 -41.98 3.97
N PRO A 265 -1.61 -42.21 2.88
CA PRO A 265 -0.16 -42.06 2.88
C PRO A 265 0.25 -40.61 3.17
N GLY A 266 1.17 -40.44 4.13
CA GLY A 266 1.54 -39.16 4.71
C GLY A 266 2.19 -38.20 3.71
N TYR A 267 1.69 -36.96 3.69
CA TYR A 267 2.43 -35.83 3.15
C TYR A 267 3.40 -35.32 4.24
N PRO A 268 4.69 -35.15 3.94
CA PRO A 268 5.64 -34.59 4.88
C PRO A 268 5.27 -33.12 5.18
N VAL A 269 4.98 -32.83 6.44
CA VAL A 269 4.76 -31.46 6.91
C VAL A 269 6.12 -30.74 6.90
N PRO A 270 6.28 -29.63 6.16
CA PRO A 270 7.52 -28.88 6.18
C PRO A 270 7.75 -28.28 7.60
N PRO A 271 9.00 -28.20 8.06
CA PRO A 271 9.31 -27.68 9.39
C PRO A 271 8.86 -26.23 9.51
N LEU A 272 8.18 -25.92 10.62
CA LEU A 272 7.78 -24.56 10.97
C LEU A 272 9.02 -23.65 11.05
N PRO A 273 9.00 -22.45 10.44
CA PRO A 273 10.09 -21.50 10.57
C PRO A 273 10.25 -21.09 12.03
N ALA A 274 11.50 -21.08 12.50
CA ALA A 274 11.86 -20.71 13.87
C ALA A 274 11.25 -19.35 14.24
N LYS A 275 10.71 -19.26 15.46
CA LYS A 275 10.10 -18.05 16.02
C LYS A 275 11.12 -16.91 15.97
N HIS A 276 10.96 -15.99 15.02
CA HIS A 276 11.68 -14.73 15.04
C HIS A 276 11.05 -13.86 16.13
N GLU A 277 11.69 -13.84 17.30
CA GLU A 277 11.46 -12.82 18.32
C GLU A 277 11.83 -11.46 17.72
N VAL A 278 10.83 -10.65 17.39
CA VAL A 278 11.05 -9.27 17.00
C VAL A 278 11.19 -8.46 18.30
N PRO A 279 12.39 -7.96 18.65
CA PRO A 279 12.55 -7.14 19.83
C PRO A 279 11.72 -5.86 19.67
N ILE A 280 10.70 -5.72 20.50
CA ILE A 280 9.91 -4.49 20.59
C ILE A 280 10.78 -3.46 21.32
N VAL A 281 11.55 -2.68 20.56
CA VAL A 281 12.28 -1.52 21.08
C VAL A 281 11.26 -0.40 21.30
N ILE A 282 10.76 -0.29 22.53
CA ILE A 282 9.98 0.86 22.98
C ILE A 282 10.97 2.01 23.19
N THR A 283 11.26 2.77 22.13
CA THR A 283 12.03 4.01 22.24
C THR A 283 11.18 5.06 22.95
N SER A 284 11.36 5.18 24.26
CA SER A 284 10.81 6.30 25.03
C SER A 284 11.46 7.60 24.57
N LEU A 285 10.77 8.36 23.71
CA LEU A 285 11.14 9.72 23.35
C LEU A 285 11.00 10.62 24.60
N ARG A 286 12.09 10.76 25.36
CA ARG A 286 12.24 11.81 26.37
C ARG A 286 12.17 13.16 25.66
N ARG A 287 11.02 13.83 25.74
CA ARG A 287 10.86 15.23 25.33
C ARG A 287 11.83 16.08 26.16
N LYS A 288 12.79 16.72 25.49
CA LYS A 288 13.60 17.78 26.11
C LYS A 288 12.65 18.94 26.47
N PRO A 289 12.65 19.44 27.72
CA PRO A 289 11.88 20.63 28.06
C PRO A 289 12.44 21.84 27.30
N CYS A 290 11.60 22.48 26.48
CA CYS A 290 11.90 23.78 25.90
C CYS A 290 11.96 24.81 27.02
N SER A 291 13.18 25.23 27.38
CA SER A 291 13.43 26.41 28.22
C SER A 291 13.21 27.67 27.37
N SER A 292 12.02 28.23 27.41
CA SER A 292 11.74 29.59 26.92
C SER A 292 11.93 30.59 28.06
N SER A 293 13.18 30.97 28.31
CA SER A 293 13.50 32.08 29.21
C SER A 293 13.34 33.41 28.46
N ASN A 294 12.14 34.00 28.54
CA ASN A 294 11.89 35.37 28.07
C ASN A 294 12.43 36.38 29.09
N ARG A 295 13.65 36.86 28.85
CA ARG A 295 14.29 37.93 29.62
C ARG A 295 13.81 39.29 29.11
N VAL A 296 12.73 39.82 29.70
CA VAL A 296 12.27 41.19 29.47
C VAL A 296 13.28 42.17 30.09
N LYS A 297 14.10 42.83 29.27
CA LYS A 297 14.88 43.99 29.69
C LYS A 297 13.96 45.22 29.69
N LYS A 298 13.47 45.61 30.87
CA LYS A 298 12.98 46.97 31.12
C LYS A 298 14.19 47.92 31.05
N ARG A 299 14.19 48.86 30.11
CA ARG A 299 14.99 50.08 30.19
C ARG A 299 14.10 51.17 30.76
N ALA A 300 14.58 51.78 31.85
CA ALA A 300 14.11 53.06 32.36
C ALA A 300 14.74 54.19 31.55
#